data_AF-A0A975AET3-F1
#
_entry.id   AF-A0A975AET3-F1
#
_cell.length_a   1.000
_cell.length_b   1.000
_cell.length_c   1.000
_cell.angle_alpha   90.00
_cell.angle_beta   90.00
_cell.angle_gamma   90.00
#
_symmetry.space_group_name_H-M   'P 1'
#
loop_
_entity.id
_entity.type
_entity.pdbx_description
1 polymer ?
#
loop_
_entity_poly.entity_id
_entity_poly.type
_entity_poly.pdbx_seq_one_letter_code
_entity_poly.pdbx_strand_id
1 'polypeptide(L)' 'MNGNNRADIKIGAQVKIVLKADQATGKLTEGTVAKLLTNSAHHPHGIKVRLTDGQVGRVQEII' A
#
# COMPACT_ATOMS: atom_id res chain seq x y z
N MET A 1 4.21 8.71 -6.62
CA MET A 1 4.93 9.07 -5.37
C MET A 1 5.29 7.81 -4.59
N ASN A 2 6.26 7.83 -3.65
CA ASN A 2 6.63 6.64 -2.88
C ASN A 2 5.62 6.34 -1.76
N GLY A 3 5.39 5.06 -1.46
CA GLY A 3 4.37 4.62 -0.49
C GLY A 3 4.78 4.72 0.98
N ASN A 4 5.82 5.46 1.33
CA ASN A 4 6.49 5.39 2.62
C ASN A 4 5.88 6.29 3.70
N ASN A 5 5.30 7.42 3.32
CA ASN A 5 4.68 8.33 4.27
C ASN A 5 3.16 8.15 4.30
N ARG A 6 2.60 8.11 5.50
CA ARG A 6 1.17 7.95 5.73
C ARG A 6 0.35 9.13 5.20
N ALA A 7 0.90 10.34 5.27
CA ALA A 7 0.23 11.57 4.82
C ALA A 7 -0.02 11.58 3.31
N ASP A 8 0.81 10.87 2.54
CA ASP A 8 0.73 10.84 1.08
C ASP A 8 -0.35 9.86 0.59
N ILE A 9 -0.84 8.97 1.44
CA ILE A 9 -1.79 7.90 1.09
C ILE A 9 -3.15 8.20 1.70
N LYS A 10 -4.15 8.41 0.84
CA LYS A 10 -5.53 8.67 1.24
C LYS A 10 -6.40 7.43 1.01
N ILE A 11 -7.44 7.26 1.84
CA ILE A 11 -8.51 6.31 1.54
C ILE A 11 -9.16 6.76 0.22
N GLY A 12 -9.39 5.81 -0.69
CA GLY A 12 -9.85 6.08 -2.05
C GLY A 12 -8.75 6.33 -3.08
N ALA A 13 -7.48 6.45 -2.67
CA ALA A 13 -6.36 6.62 -3.61
C ALA A 13 -6.10 5.31 -4.38
N GLN A 14 -5.73 5.43 -5.65
CA GLN A 14 -5.15 4.33 -6.42
C GLN A 14 -3.69 4.14 -6.04
N VAL A 15 -3.33 2.89 -5.74
CA VAL A 15 -1.98 2.52 -5.32
C VAL A 15 -1.59 1.18 -5.92
N LYS A 16 -0.28 0.95 -6.02
CA LYS A 16 0.28 -0.38 -6.25
C LYS A 16 0.88 -0.89 -4.94
N ILE A 17 0.44 -2.07 -4.52
CA ILE A 17 0.90 -2.75 -3.31
C ILE A 17 1.68 -4.01 -3.68
N VAL A 18 2.63 -4.39 -2.83
CA VAL A 18 3.18 -5.73 -2.82
C VAL A 18 2.44 -6.58 -1.78
N LEU A 19 1.87 -7.70 -2.23
CA LEU A 19 1.23 -8.69 -1.36
C LEU A 19 2.29 -9.56 -0.69
N LYS A 20 1.95 -10.20 0.43
CA LYS A 20 2.90 -11.11 1.11
C LYS A 20 3.35 -12.26 0.20
N ALA A 21 2.44 -12.80 -0.61
CA ALA A 21 2.74 -13.87 -1.58
C ALA A 21 3.71 -13.39 -2.69
N ASP A 22 3.68 -12.11 -3.02
CA ASP A 22 4.47 -11.51 -4.10
C ASP A 22 5.78 -10.86 -3.62
N GLN A 23 6.12 -10.94 -2.32
CA GLN A 23 7.35 -10.34 -1.79
C GLN A 23 8.63 -10.91 -2.43
N ALA A 24 8.61 -12.19 -2.83
CA ALA A 24 9.75 -12.81 -3.50
C ALA A 24 9.86 -12.45 -4.99
N THR A 25 8.71 -12.22 -5.65
CA THR A 25 8.65 -11.94 -7.09
C THR A 25 8.71 -10.44 -7.39
N GLY A 26 8.39 -9.59 -6.41
CA GLY A 26 8.24 -8.15 -6.58
C GLY A 26 6.97 -7.77 -7.36
N LYS A 27 6.07 -8.72 -7.63
CA LYS A 27 4.84 -8.42 -8.36
C LYS A 27 3.99 -7.41 -7.58
N LEU A 28 3.55 -6.37 -8.29
CA LEU A 28 2.69 -5.35 -7.74
C LEU A 28 1.24 -5.60 -8.15
N THR A 29 0.34 -5.36 -7.20
CA THR A 29 -1.11 -5.40 -7.41
C THR A 29 -1.64 -3.98 -7.29
N GLU A 30 -2.33 -3.52 -8.32
CA GLU A 30 -2.99 -2.23 -8.32
C GLU A 30 -4.37 -2.34 -7.65
N GLY A 31 -4.76 -1.29 -6.92
CA GLY A 31 -6.13 -1.15 -6.45
C GLY A 31 -6.36 0.09 -5.63
N THR A 32 -7.58 0.21 -5.11
CA THR A 32 -8.02 1.39 -4.35
C THR A 32 -7.90 1.16 -2.85
N VAL A 33 -7.31 2.09 -2.12
CA VAL A 33 -7.16 2.01 -0.67
C VAL A 33 -8.52 2.06 0.03
N ALA A 34 -8.88 1.01 0.76
CA ALA A 34 -10.03 1.00 1.66
C ALA A 34 -9.67 1.41 3.09
N LYS A 35 -8.48 1.02 3.57
CA LYS A 35 -8.04 1.33 4.95
C LYS A 35 -6.52 1.36 5.08
N LEU A 36 -6.01 2.31 5.88
CA LEU A 36 -4.61 2.34 6.30
C LEU A 36 -4.43 1.51 7.57
N LEU A 37 -3.42 0.63 7.59
CA LEU A 37 -3.14 -0.31 8.68
C LEU A 37 -1.83 -0.02 9.42
N THR A 38 -0.96 0.85 8.90
CA THR A 38 0.27 1.29 9.60
C THR A 38 0.00 2.58 10.35
N ASN A 39 0.12 2.56 11.67
CA ASN A 39 -0.12 3.73 12.53
C ASN A 39 1.00 4.79 12.47
N SER A 40 2.25 4.37 12.32
CA SER A 40 3.38 5.30 12.19
C SER A 40 3.26 6.20 10.96
N ALA A 41 3.76 7.44 11.08
CA ALA A 41 3.74 8.42 10.00
C ALA A 41 4.63 8.01 8.82
N HIS A 42 5.69 7.23 9.07
CA HIS A 42 6.63 6.74 8.07
C HIS A 42 6.90 5.25 8.29
N HIS A 43 7.13 4.51 7.20
CA HIS A 43 7.59 3.12 7.25
C HIS A 43 8.53 2.81 6.08
N PRO A 44 9.69 2.14 6.33
CA PRO A 44 10.73 1.95 5.31
C PRO A 44 10.29 1.06 4.14
N HIS A 45 9.40 0.09 4.40
CA HIS A 45 8.86 -0.80 3.36
C HIS A 45 7.53 -0.34 2.77
N GLY A 46 7.09 0.87 3.08
CA GLY A 46 5.79 1.39 2.70
C GLY A 46 4.70 1.20 3.77
N ILE A 47 3.65 2.01 3.67
CA ILE A 47 2.49 1.94 4.56
C ILE A 47 1.66 0.70 4.20
N LYS A 48 1.31 -0.08 5.20
CA LYS A 48 0.41 -1.23 5.03
C LYS A 48 -1.01 -0.72 4.83
N VAL A 49 -1.69 -1.20 3.80
CA VAL A 49 -3.08 -0.85 3.48
C VAL A 49 -3.90 -2.10 3.19
N ARG A 50 -5.22 -1.96 3.30
CA ARG A 50 -6.22 -2.88 2.74
C ARG A 50 -6.84 -2.21 1.52
N LEU A 51 -6.94 -2.95 0.42
CA LEU A 51 -7.64 -2.54 -0.79
C LEU A 51 -9.15 -2.80 -0.68
N THR A 52 -9.95 -2.20 -1.56
CA THR A 52 -11.42 -2.37 -1.61
C THR A 52 -11.86 -3.80 -1.89
N ASP A 53 -11.04 -4.60 -2.57
CA ASP A 53 -11.25 -6.03 -2.80
C ASP A 53 -10.85 -6.92 -1.62
N GLY A 54 -10.38 -6.33 -0.52
CA GLY A 54 -9.98 -7.04 0.70
C GLY A 54 -8.51 -7.44 0.76
N GLN A 55 -7.74 -7.28 -0.33
CA GLN A 55 -6.32 -7.61 -0.35
C GLN A 55 -5.50 -6.69 0.58
N VAL A 56 -4.43 -7.23 1.15
CA VAL A 56 -3.59 -6.50 2.13
C VAL A 56 -2.13 -6.57 1.71
N GLY A 57 -1.49 -5.41 1.62
CA GLY A 57 -0.09 -5.31 1.22
C GLY A 57 0.56 -4.00 1.65
N ARG A 58 1.79 -3.81 1.21
CA ARG A 58 2.59 -2.59 1.46
C ARG A 58 2.61 -1.73 0.21
N VAL A 59 2.23 -0.46 0.32
CA VAL A 59 2.26 0.48 -0.82
C VAL A 59 3.69 0.66 -1.30
N GLN A 60 3.91 0.42 -2.60
CA GLN A 60 5.17 0.70 -3.29
C GLN A 60 5.06 1.96 -4.13
N GLU A 61 3.90 2.18 -4.75
CA GLU A 61 3.66 3.32 -5.64
C GLU A 61 2.26 3.89 -5.41
N ILE A 62 2.16 5.22 -5.43
CA ILE A 62 0.89 5.98 -5.46
C ILE A 62 0.73 6.51 -6.88
N ILE A 63 -0.43 6.25 -7.48
CA ILE A 63 -0.82 6.65 -8.85
C ILE A 63 -1.37 8.08 -8.84
#